data_AF-A0A2A7XZV4-F1
#
_entry.id   AF-A0A2A7XZV4-F1
#
_cell.length_a   1.000
_cell.length_b   1.000
_cell.length_c   1.000
_cell.angle_alpha   90.00
_cell.angle_beta   90.00
_cell.angle_gamma   90.00
#
_symmetry.space_group_name_H-M   'P 1'
#
loop_
_entity.id
_entity.type
_entity.pdbx_description
1 polymer ?
#
loop_
_entity_poly.entity_id
_entity_poly.type
_entity_poly.pdbx_seq_one_letter_code
_entity_poly.pdbx_strand_id
1 'polypeptide(L)'
;MKNNKKKKQILSLAMLASIGTSLGIISPDSVSAAQTNPIQNTIQEQRNVSISDWRTPIQDTYKAAKLSSPNRFLSNEARLERLQIYQSSVEADGSPTITDSKSLFVGKTTLTNRSNQDQILTTNQFSKTFENSITNSTTHGFNFGVSTSATFGIKFLGETNVEISTEYNFSNTVAKTKTESYTYTATPQNIVVPANSSVEVIVTLNTNKISGNVKLLTHVDGEVRYQNNPANLGSWRIEKFKGFLGSIHPKDISNNLKAHPQNGVYVIGTGNYSAEYGTEFSVTVRPVTNLNTSPAKSSSMVSENSKATNEGYTYTVKPEVKKEQ
;
A
#
# COMPACT_ATOMS: atom_id res chain seq x y z
N MET A 1 -35.64 40.47 19.28
CA MET A 1 -35.40 39.08 18.81
C MET A 1 -35.04 39.11 17.33
N LYS A 2 -33.75 38.93 17.00
CA LYS A 2 -33.24 38.78 15.61
C LYS A 2 -32.28 37.59 15.64
N ASN A 3 -32.60 36.54 14.90
CA ASN A 3 -31.78 35.32 14.85
C ASN A 3 -31.35 35.09 13.39
N ASN A 4 -30.14 35.53 13.04
CA ASN A 4 -29.53 35.29 11.74
C ASN A 4 -28.69 34.01 11.80
N LYS A 5 -29.11 32.99 11.05
CA LYS A 5 -28.36 31.74 10.87
C LYS A 5 -27.14 31.99 9.96
N LYS A 6 -25.95 31.68 10.48
CA LYS A 6 -24.67 31.70 9.75
C LYS A 6 -24.66 30.60 8.68
N LYS A 7 -24.47 30.96 7.40
CA LYS A 7 -24.07 30.05 6.33
C LYS A 7 -22.59 29.70 6.51
N LYS A 8 -22.25 28.40 6.59
CA LYS A 8 -20.87 27.93 6.49
C LYS A 8 -20.51 27.83 5.00
N GLN A 9 -19.59 28.67 4.54
CA GLN A 9 -18.90 28.53 3.27
C GLN A 9 -17.85 27.42 3.43
N ILE A 10 -17.85 26.44 2.52
CA ILE A 10 -16.83 25.40 2.43
C ILE A 10 -15.70 25.97 1.57
N LEU A 11 -14.50 26.02 2.15
CA LEU A 11 -13.27 26.49 1.52
C LEU A 11 -12.76 25.39 0.57
N SER A 12 -12.65 25.69 -0.72
CA SER A 12 -11.89 24.85 -1.67
C SER A 12 -10.40 25.19 -1.53
N LEU A 13 -9.60 24.20 -1.15
CA LEU A 13 -8.15 24.33 -1.03
C LEU A 13 -7.51 24.16 -2.41
N ALA A 14 -7.04 25.26 -3.01
CA ALA A 14 -6.24 25.22 -4.22
C ALA A 14 -4.78 24.91 -3.85
N MET A 15 -4.24 23.76 -4.28
CA MET A 15 -2.80 23.48 -4.18
C MET A 15 -2.07 24.10 -5.38
N LEU A 16 -1.14 25.00 -5.08
CA LEU A 16 -0.15 25.52 -6.00
C LEU A 16 0.86 24.43 -6.31
N ALA A 17 1.00 24.05 -7.58
CA ALA A 17 2.10 23.21 -8.03
C ALA A 17 3.39 24.06 -8.06
N SER A 18 4.29 23.83 -7.11
CA SER A 18 5.65 24.38 -7.16
C SER A 18 6.48 23.54 -8.13
N ILE A 19 6.84 24.14 -9.26
CA ILE A 19 7.79 23.61 -10.23
C ILE A 19 9.19 23.67 -9.58
N GLY A 20 9.69 22.52 -9.15
CA GLY A 20 11.06 22.38 -8.66
C GLY A 20 12.04 22.30 -9.81
N THR A 21 12.93 23.29 -9.89
CA THR A 21 14.01 23.43 -10.86
C THR A 21 15.00 22.26 -10.81
N SER A 22 15.32 21.70 -11.97
CA SER A 22 16.39 20.71 -12.18
C SER A 22 17.76 21.32 -11.84
N LEU A 23 18.45 20.76 -10.84
CA LEU A 23 19.89 20.95 -10.67
C LEU A 23 20.59 19.72 -11.25
N GLY A 24 21.31 19.94 -12.36
CA GLY A 24 22.19 18.94 -12.94
C GLY A 24 23.44 18.78 -12.09
N ILE A 25 23.76 17.54 -11.73
CA ILE A 25 25.08 17.16 -11.23
C ILE A 25 25.74 16.33 -12.33
N ILE A 26 26.79 16.89 -12.90
CA ILE A 26 27.76 16.20 -13.74
C ILE A 26 28.69 15.43 -12.78
N SER A 27 28.92 14.14 -13.04
CA SER A 27 30.21 13.52 -12.75
C SER A 27 30.45 12.32 -13.66
N PRO A 28 31.67 12.17 -14.23
CA PRO A 28 32.00 11.19 -15.26
C PRO A 28 32.50 9.85 -14.69
N ASP A 29 32.61 8.91 -15.64
CA ASP A 29 33.40 7.66 -15.65
C ASP A 29 32.90 6.43 -14.86
N SER A 30 32.03 5.70 -15.58
CA SER A 30 32.19 4.28 -15.95
C SER A 30 32.88 3.33 -14.96
N VAL A 31 32.06 2.57 -14.26
CA VAL A 31 32.38 1.18 -13.88
C VAL A 31 31.28 0.29 -14.43
N SER A 32 31.65 -0.53 -15.41
CA SER A 32 30.81 -1.57 -16.03
C SER A 32 30.64 -2.74 -15.05
N ALA A 33 29.39 -3.10 -14.75
CA ALA A 33 29.04 -4.36 -14.11
C ALA A 33 27.76 -4.91 -14.75
N ALA A 34 27.96 -6.02 -15.48
CA ALA A 34 27.03 -7.04 -15.98
C ALA A 34 25.57 -6.64 -16.31
N GLN A 35 25.20 -6.84 -17.58
CA GLN A 35 23.80 -6.98 -18.02
C GLN A 35 23.08 -8.01 -17.15
N THR A 36 22.18 -7.54 -16.29
CA THR A 36 21.13 -8.40 -15.73
C THR A 36 20.16 -8.72 -16.84
N ASN A 37 20.02 -10.01 -17.15
CA ASN A 37 18.98 -10.53 -18.05
C ASN A 37 17.63 -9.87 -17.76
N PRO A 38 16.85 -9.48 -18.78
CA PRO A 38 15.52 -8.96 -18.55
C PRO A 38 14.71 -10.07 -17.86
N ILE A 39 14.29 -9.77 -16.64
CA ILE A 39 13.35 -10.58 -15.87
C ILE A 39 12.17 -10.88 -16.78
N GLN A 40 11.87 -12.17 -16.94
CA GLN A 40 10.66 -12.68 -17.56
C GLN A 40 9.47 -11.86 -17.07
N ASN A 41 8.85 -11.14 -18.01
CA ASN A 41 7.51 -10.59 -17.83
C ASN A 41 6.61 -11.73 -17.39
N THR A 42 6.38 -11.84 -16.09
CA THR A 42 5.25 -12.60 -15.59
C THR A 42 4.05 -11.85 -16.10
N ILE A 43 3.32 -12.45 -17.04
CA ILE A 43 2.05 -11.95 -17.55
C ILE A 43 1.09 -11.97 -16.36
N GLN A 44 1.13 -10.93 -15.54
CA GLN A 44 -0.04 -10.53 -14.78
C GLN A 44 -0.99 -9.95 -15.81
N GLU A 45 -2.21 -10.51 -15.87
CA GLU A 45 -3.29 -10.02 -16.70
C GLU A 45 -3.25 -8.50 -16.77
N GLN A 46 -3.04 -7.98 -17.98
CA GLN A 46 -3.17 -6.57 -18.27
C GLN A 46 -4.65 -6.21 -18.02
N ARG A 47 -5.03 -5.94 -16.77
CA ARG A 47 -6.30 -5.29 -16.44
C ARG A 47 -6.29 -4.02 -17.27
N ASN A 48 -7.20 -3.92 -18.24
CA ASN A 48 -7.29 -2.80 -19.17
C ASN A 48 -7.39 -1.49 -18.38
N VAL A 49 -6.26 -0.81 -18.23
CA VAL A 49 -6.20 0.45 -17.49
C VAL A 49 -7.00 1.48 -18.25
N SER A 50 -8.05 2.02 -17.64
CA SER A 50 -9.03 2.81 -18.38
C SER A 50 -9.79 3.82 -17.51
N ILE A 51 -10.14 4.95 -18.13
CA ILE A 51 -11.10 5.91 -17.58
C ILE A 51 -12.33 5.89 -18.49
N SER A 52 -13.50 5.59 -17.91
CA SER A 52 -14.77 5.50 -18.64
C SER A 52 -15.73 6.62 -18.23
N ASP A 53 -16.79 6.87 -19.00
CA ASP A 53 -17.89 7.70 -18.51
C ASP A 53 -18.63 6.96 -17.38
N TRP A 54 -18.90 7.65 -16.27
CA TRP A 54 -19.58 7.06 -15.11
C TRP A 54 -20.99 6.57 -15.42
N ARG A 55 -21.60 7.05 -16.52
CA ARG A 55 -22.92 6.62 -16.99
C ARG A 55 -22.89 5.23 -17.62
N THR A 56 -21.74 4.80 -18.13
CA THR A 56 -21.58 3.55 -18.88
C THR A 56 -22.07 2.33 -18.09
N PRO A 57 -21.66 2.10 -16.82
CA PRO A 57 -22.16 0.97 -16.03
C PRO A 57 -23.69 0.94 -15.88
N ILE A 58 -24.34 2.12 -15.82
CA ILE A 58 -25.80 2.22 -15.68
C ILE A 58 -26.47 1.88 -17.02
N GLN A 59 -25.91 2.35 -18.14
CA GLN A 59 -26.39 2.01 -19.48
C GLN A 59 -26.19 0.53 -19.78
N ASP A 60 -25.06 -0.06 -19.41
CA ASP A 60 -24.77 -1.47 -19.61
C ASP A 60 -25.76 -2.34 -18.80
N THR A 61 -26.04 -1.94 -17.56
CA THR A 61 -27.07 -2.58 -16.74
C THR A 61 -28.45 -2.50 -17.39
N TYR A 62 -28.83 -1.34 -17.93
CA TYR A 62 -30.09 -1.19 -18.65
C TYR A 62 -30.15 -2.08 -19.92
N LYS A 63 -29.07 -2.11 -20.71
CA LYS A 63 -28.98 -2.92 -21.94
C LYS A 63 -29.06 -4.41 -21.61
N ALA A 64 -28.36 -4.88 -20.58
CA ALA A 64 -28.44 -6.26 -20.11
C ALA A 64 -29.85 -6.61 -19.62
N ALA A 65 -30.47 -5.74 -18.82
CA ALA A 65 -31.84 -5.93 -18.37
C ALA A 65 -32.85 -5.97 -19.53
N LYS A 66 -32.63 -5.17 -20.59
CA LYS A 66 -33.42 -5.22 -21.83
C LYS A 66 -33.30 -6.56 -22.54
N LEU A 67 -32.09 -7.11 -22.65
CA LEU A 67 -31.90 -8.45 -23.23
C LEU A 67 -32.63 -9.53 -22.42
N SER A 68 -32.58 -9.44 -21.09
CA SER A 68 -33.27 -10.37 -20.18
C SER A 68 -34.79 -10.15 -20.11
N SER A 69 -35.28 -8.95 -20.41
CA SER A 69 -36.70 -8.58 -20.27
C SER A 69 -37.14 -7.56 -21.34
N PRO A 70 -37.18 -7.98 -22.62
CA PRO A 70 -37.37 -7.05 -23.74
C PRO A 70 -38.73 -6.36 -23.74
N ASN A 71 -39.77 -6.98 -23.17
CA ASN A 71 -41.11 -6.39 -23.08
C ASN A 71 -41.23 -5.32 -21.98
N ARG A 72 -40.27 -5.25 -21.05
CA ARG A 72 -40.24 -4.28 -19.95
C ARG A 72 -39.41 -3.05 -20.29
N PHE A 73 -38.33 -3.21 -21.05
CA PHE A 73 -37.36 -2.16 -21.38
C PHE A 73 -37.34 -1.94 -22.89
N LEU A 74 -38.16 -0.98 -23.36
CA LEU A 74 -38.43 -0.83 -24.79
C LEU A 74 -37.47 0.14 -25.47
N SER A 75 -37.07 1.22 -24.79
CA SER A 75 -36.13 2.20 -25.36
C SER A 75 -34.75 1.56 -25.55
N ASN A 76 -33.99 2.03 -26.55
CA ASN A 76 -32.64 1.50 -26.83
C ASN A 76 -31.64 1.82 -25.73
N GLU A 77 -31.79 2.98 -25.09
CA GLU A 77 -30.99 3.42 -23.96
C GLU A 77 -31.90 3.98 -22.88
N ALA A 78 -31.38 4.00 -21.65
CA ALA A 78 -32.00 4.75 -20.57
C ALA A 78 -31.63 6.23 -20.68
N ARG A 79 -32.56 7.11 -20.30
CA ARG A 79 -32.23 8.51 -20.03
C ARG A 79 -31.85 8.65 -18.57
N LEU A 80 -30.72 9.28 -18.29
CA LEU A 80 -30.25 9.55 -16.94
C LEU A 80 -30.53 11.01 -16.60
N GLU A 81 -31.37 11.25 -15.60
CA GLU A 81 -31.90 12.58 -15.26
C GLU A 81 -31.69 12.90 -13.77
N ARG A 82 -31.77 14.19 -13.41
CA ARG A 82 -31.69 14.70 -12.02
C ARG A 82 -30.44 14.24 -11.26
N LEU A 83 -29.30 14.35 -11.93
CA LEU A 83 -28.03 13.80 -11.49
C LEU A 83 -27.42 14.60 -10.34
N GLN A 84 -26.98 13.90 -9.30
CA GLN A 84 -26.19 14.46 -8.21
C GLN A 84 -25.03 13.53 -7.89
N ILE A 85 -23.81 14.06 -7.91
CA ILE A 85 -22.59 13.35 -7.54
C ILE A 85 -22.20 13.83 -6.14
N TYR A 86 -22.05 12.89 -5.22
CA TYR A 86 -21.70 13.15 -3.83
C TYR A 86 -20.25 12.73 -3.55
N GLN A 87 -19.93 12.53 -2.27
CA GLN A 87 -18.61 12.15 -1.80
C GLN A 87 -18.12 10.83 -2.40
N SER A 88 -16.79 10.76 -2.54
CA SER A 88 -16.06 9.56 -2.92
C SER A 88 -15.24 9.03 -1.74
N SER A 89 -14.97 7.74 -1.78
CA SER A 89 -14.21 7.02 -0.74
C SER A 89 -13.42 5.89 -1.37
N VAL A 90 -12.35 5.48 -0.68
CA VAL A 90 -11.54 4.32 -1.07
C VAL A 90 -11.63 3.27 0.02
N GLU A 91 -11.87 2.03 -0.37
CA GLU A 91 -11.88 0.88 0.53
C GLU A 91 -10.95 -0.23 0.02
N ALA A 92 -10.39 -1.02 0.93
CA ALA A 92 -9.57 -2.17 0.56
C ALA A 92 -10.41 -3.22 -0.20
N ASP A 93 -9.87 -3.75 -1.29
CA ASP A 93 -10.48 -4.85 -2.05
C ASP A 93 -9.74 -6.14 -1.77
N GLY A 94 -10.10 -6.76 -0.64
CA GLY A 94 -9.43 -7.94 -0.10
C GLY A 94 -8.29 -7.62 0.85
N SER A 95 -7.62 -8.67 1.32
CA SER A 95 -6.46 -8.54 2.20
C SER A 95 -5.21 -8.22 1.39
N PRO A 96 -4.31 -7.37 1.90
CA PRO A 96 -3.03 -7.12 1.25
C PRO A 96 -2.12 -8.34 1.29
N THR A 97 -1.23 -8.43 0.31
CA THR A 97 -0.10 -9.36 0.31
C THR A 97 1.11 -8.68 0.93
N ILE A 98 1.78 -9.36 1.86
CA ILE A 98 3.04 -8.92 2.46
C ILE A 98 4.13 -9.88 2.02
N THR A 99 5.25 -9.32 1.58
CA THR A 99 6.46 -10.08 1.24
C THR A 99 7.66 -9.41 1.87
N ASP A 100 8.61 -10.22 2.33
CA ASP A 100 9.91 -9.72 2.74
C ASP A 100 10.60 -9.07 1.52
N SER A 101 11.33 -7.99 1.78
CA SER A 101 12.13 -7.27 0.78
C SER A 101 13.62 -7.43 1.16
N LYS A 102 14.40 -6.36 1.05
CA LYS A 102 15.84 -6.35 1.33
C LYS A 102 16.14 -6.10 2.81
N SER A 103 17.13 -6.81 3.34
CA SER A 103 17.75 -6.40 4.61
C SER A 103 18.83 -5.35 4.34
N LEU A 104 18.77 -4.24 5.05
CA LEU A 104 19.68 -3.11 4.91
C LEU A 104 20.77 -3.17 5.97
N PHE A 105 22.04 -3.12 5.58
CA PHE A 105 23.14 -3.04 6.54
C PHE A 105 23.08 -1.72 7.33
N VAL A 106 23.18 -1.83 8.66
CA VAL A 106 23.10 -0.71 9.60
C VAL A 106 24.49 -0.46 10.19
N GLY A 107 25.11 -1.50 10.71
CA GLY A 107 26.42 -1.38 11.34
C GLY A 107 26.93 -2.70 11.87
N LYS A 108 28.16 -2.65 12.39
CA LYS A 108 28.80 -3.78 13.06
C LYS A 108 29.66 -3.30 14.21
N THR A 109 29.83 -4.14 15.22
CA THR A 109 30.75 -3.89 16.35
C THR A 109 31.37 -5.20 16.82
N THR A 110 32.55 -5.13 17.43
CA THR A 110 33.23 -6.29 18.01
C THR A 110 33.30 -6.14 19.52
N LEU A 111 32.75 -7.12 20.23
CA LEU A 111 32.81 -7.19 21.69
C LEU A 111 33.91 -8.18 22.07
N THR A 112 34.85 -7.77 22.92
CA THR A 112 36.01 -8.58 23.31
C THR A 112 36.04 -8.75 24.83
N ASN A 113 35.95 -9.99 25.28
CA ASN A 113 36.11 -10.35 26.68
C ASN A 113 37.55 -10.82 26.92
N ARG A 114 38.33 -10.02 27.65
CA ARG A 114 39.72 -10.33 28.03
C ARG A 114 39.84 -10.96 29.42
N SER A 115 38.72 -11.28 30.06
CA SER A 115 38.71 -11.91 31.37
C SER A 115 38.64 -13.43 31.24
N ASN A 116 38.99 -14.13 32.32
CA ASN A 116 38.96 -15.58 32.41
C ASN A 116 37.56 -16.15 32.74
N GLN A 117 36.52 -15.31 32.68
CA GLN A 117 35.13 -15.68 32.93
C GLN A 117 34.24 -15.08 31.86
N ASP A 118 33.07 -15.65 31.61
CA ASP A 118 32.10 -15.09 30.68
C ASP A 118 31.64 -13.70 31.15
N GLN A 119 31.44 -12.78 30.21
CA GLN A 119 31.04 -11.40 30.50
C GLN A 119 29.81 -11.04 29.67
N ILE A 120 28.91 -10.24 30.26
CA ILE A 120 27.84 -9.58 29.52
C ILE A 120 28.37 -8.23 29.04
N LEU A 121 28.57 -8.09 27.74
CA LEU A 121 29.02 -6.86 27.10
C LEU A 121 27.88 -6.20 26.34
N THR A 122 27.79 -4.88 26.43
CA THR A 122 26.72 -4.10 25.82
C THR A 122 27.18 -3.48 24.51
N THR A 123 26.36 -3.56 23.45
CA THR A 123 26.63 -2.88 22.17
C THR A 123 26.37 -1.39 22.27
N ASN A 124 26.89 -0.61 21.33
CA ASN A 124 26.36 0.73 21.07
C ASN A 124 24.90 0.67 20.58
N GLN A 125 24.23 1.82 20.60
CA GLN A 125 22.98 2.03 19.88
C GLN A 125 23.25 2.00 18.37
N PHE A 126 22.30 1.45 17.60
CA PHE A 126 22.35 1.48 16.13
C PHE A 126 21.15 2.24 15.59
N SER A 127 21.35 3.03 14.54
CA SER A 127 20.28 3.80 13.89
C SER A 127 20.43 3.79 12.38
N LYS A 128 19.29 3.79 11.67
CA LYS A 128 19.22 3.85 10.22
C LYS A 128 18.02 4.69 9.79
N THR A 129 18.27 5.74 9.02
CA THR A 129 17.20 6.42 8.28
C THR A 129 16.87 5.63 7.01
N PHE A 130 15.57 5.40 6.79
CA PHE A 130 15.03 4.72 5.62
C PHE A 130 13.79 5.45 5.10
N GLU A 131 13.69 5.57 3.78
CA GLU A 131 12.53 6.16 3.11
C GLU A 131 11.44 5.12 2.95
N ASN A 132 10.39 5.24 3.74
CA ASN A 132 9.18 4.48 3.51
C ASN A 132 8.46 5.07 2.29
N SER A 133 8.02 4.21 1.38
CA SER A 133 7.39 4.65 0.13
C SER A 133 6.02 4.00 -0.05
N ILE A 134 5.11 4.72 -0.69
CA ILE A 134 3.83 4.20 -1.17
C ILE A 134 3.64 4.66 -2.61
N THR A 135 3.41 3.71 -3.50
CA THR A 135 2.99 3.97 -4.88
C THR A 135 1.56 3.49 -5.06
N ASN A 136 0.71 4.31 -5.66
CA ASN A 136 -0.66 3.94 -5.98
C ASN A 136 -1.05 4.36 -7.39
N SER A 137 -1.99 3.63 -7.99
CA SER A 137 -2.56 3.98 -9.29
C SER A 137 -4.03 3.57 -9.40
N THR A 138 -4.82 4.36 -10.10
CA THR A 138 -6.18 3.98 -10.52
C THR A 138 -6.05 3.05 -11.72
N THR A 139 -6.58 1.83 -11.62
CA THR A 139 -6.58 0.86 -12.71
C THR A 139 -7.85 0.96 -13.54
N HIS A 140 -9.00 1.19 -12.92
CA HIS A 140 -10.24 1.49 -13.63
C HIS A 140 -10.94 2.65 -12.94
N GLY A 141 -11.08 3.76 -13.65
CA GLY A 141 -11.66 4.99 -13.12
C GLY A 141 -12.83 5.48 -13.95
N PHE A 142 -13.46 6.54 -13.45
CA PHE A 142 -14.58 7.17 -14.13
C PHE A 142 -14.38 8.68 -14.21
N ASN A 143 -14.75 9.25 -15.35
CA ASN A 143 -14.85 10.69 -15.54
C ASN A 143 -16.25 11.15 -15.14
N PHE A 144 -16.36 11.90 -14.06
CA PHE A 144 -17.62 12.45 -13.54
C PHE A 144 -17.94 13.86 -14.06
N GLY A 145 -17.05 14.47 -14.85
CA GLY A 145 -17.12 15.89 -15.24
C GLY A 145 -16.74 16.85 -14.11
N VAL A 146 -16.39 16.34 -12.94
CA VAL A 146 -15.91 17.08 -11.76
C VAL A 146 -14.70 16.37 -11.16
N SER A 147 -13.78 17.12 -10.55
CA SER A 147 -12.61 16.54 -9.89
C SER A 147 -13.06 15.63 -8.75
N THR A 148 -12.63 14.38 -8.77
CA THR A 148 -13.02 13.35 -7.82
C THR A 148 -11.78 12.63 -7.32
N SER A 149 -11.48 12.77 -6.03
CA SER A 149 -10.38 12.09 -5.37
C SER A 149 -10.74 11.69 -3.95
N ALA A 150 -10.00 10.73 -3.40
CA ALA A 150 -10.15 10.31 -2.02
C ALA A 150 -8.83 9.73 -1.48
N THR A 151 -8.59 9.96 -0.19
CA THR A 151 -7.41 9.48 0.54
C THR A 151 -7.62 8.04 1.03
N PHE A 152 -6.56 7.26 1.00
CA PHE A 152 -6.50 5.90 1.53
C PHE A 152 -5.29 5.78 2.47
N GLY A 153 -5.54 5.38 3.72
CA GLY A 153 -4.51 5.14 4.73
C GLY A 153 -4.05 3.68 4.72
N ILE A 154 -2.75 3.45 4.73
CA ILE A 154 -2.14 2.14 4.88
C ILE A 154 -1.45 2.10 6.24
N LYS A 155 -1.98 1.24 7.11
CA LYS A 155 -1.32 0.87 8.35
C LYS A 155 -0.38 -0.28 8.06
N PHE A 156 0.91 -0.06 8.28
CA PHE A 156 1.88 -1.13 8.09
C PHE A 156 1.69 -2.19 9.18
N LEU A 157 1.63 -3.44 8.73
CA LEU A 157 1.46 -4.59 9.61
C LEU A 157 2.86 -5.00 10.11
N GLY A 158 3.02 -5.06 11.42
CA GLY A 158 4.31 -5.26 12.06
C GLY A 158 4.36 -4.50 13.38
N GLU A 159 5.52 -4.53 14.03
CA GLU A 159 5.70 -3.93 15.36
C GLU A 159 5.96 -2.41 15.31
N THR A 160 5.92 -1.82 14.12
CA THR A 160 6.07 -0.38 13.88
C THR A 160 4.68 0.26 13.73
N ASN A 161 4.39 1.30 14.52
CA ASN A 161 3.11 2.05 14.45
C ASN A 161 3.08 3.06 13.30
N VAL A 162 3.68 2.74 12.15
CA VAL A 162 3.79 3.67 11.01
C VAL A 162 2.55 3.56 10.13
N GLU A 163 1.93 4.71 9.85
CA GLU A 163 0.82 4.85 8.92
C GLU A 163 1.20 5.84 7.82
N ILE A 164 1.05 5.42 6.56
CA ILE A 164 1.24 6.29 5.40
C ILE A 164 -0.06 6.34 4.61
N SER A 165 -0.48 7.56 4.25
CA SER A 165 -1.64 7.78 3.40
C SER A 165 -1.24 8.18 1.98
N THR A 166 -2.04 7.77 1.00
CA THR A 166 -1.98 8.25 -0.38
C THR A 166 -3.35 8.72 -0.88
N GLU A 167 -3.40 9.40 -2.02
CA GLU A 167 -4.60 9.92 -2.65
C GLU A 167 -4.82 9.27 -4.03
N TYR A 168 -6.02 8.78 -4.28
CA TYR A 168 -6.45 8.30 -5.59
C TYR A 168 -7.20 9.37 -6.35
N ASN A 169 -6.82 9.59 -7.62
CA ASN A 169 -7.60 10.37 -8.56
C ASN A 169 -8.46 9.42 -9.40
N PHE A 170 -9.78 9.57 -9.33
CA PHE A 170 -10.71 8.61 -9.92
C PHE A 170 -10.82 8.75 -11.44
N SER A 171 -10.29 9.84 -12.00
CA SER A 171 -10.32 10.14 -13.44
C SER A 171 -8.92 10.15 -14.06
N ASN A 172 -7.90 9.65 -13.35
CA ASN A 172 -6.52 9.59 -13.85
C ASN A 172 -5.83 8.31 -13.38
N THR A 173 -5.18 7.60 -14.31
CA THR A 173 -4.51 6.31 -14.10
C THR A 173 -3.02 6.42 -13.83
N VAL A 174 -2.44 7.64 -13.89
CA VAL A 174 -1.03 7.89 -13.63
C VAL A 174 -0.70 7.48 -12.20
N ALA A 175 0.31 6.62 -12.06
CA ALA A 175 0.82 6.21 -10.77
C ALA A 175 1.47 7.39 -10.05
N LYS A 176 1.22 7.49 -8.74
CA LYS A 176 1.84 8.48 -7.85
C LYS A 176 2.61 7.76 -6.77
N THR A 177 3.81 8.27 -6.48
CA THR A 177 4.64 7.78 -5.39
C THR A 177 4.80 8.89 -4.36
N LYS A 178 4.61 8.54 -3.09
CA LYS A 178 4.90 9.38 -1.94
C LYS A 178 5.94 8.68 -1.09
N THR A 179 6.96 9.42 -0.67
CA THR A 179 8.00 8.95 0.23
C THR A 179 7.99 9.75 1.52
N GLU A 180 8.32 9.11 2.63
CA GLU A 180 8.47 9.72 3.94
C GLU A 180 9.68 9.08 4.65
N SER A 181 10.60 9.90 5.14
CA SER A 181 11.80 9.44 5.83
C SER A 181 11.52 9.11 7.30
N TYR A 182 11.98 7.94 7.75
CA TYR A 182 11.88 7.49 9.13
C TYR A 182 13.25 7.02 9.63
N THR A 183 13.61 7.46 10.83
CA THR A 183 14.77 6.95 11.56
C THR A 183 14.36 5.78 12.44
N TYR A 184 14.95 4.61 12.20
CA TYR A 184 14.78 3.39 12.98
C TYR A 184 15.97 3.25 13.93
N THR A 185 15.72 3.05 15.22
CA THR A 185 16.76 2.98 16.25
C THR A 185 16.65 1.69 17.08
N ALA A 186 17.71 0.88 17.09
CA ALA A 186 17.86 -0.27 17.98
C ALA A 186 18.56 0.19 19.26
N THR A 187 17.94 -0.06 20.41
CA THR A 187 18.57 0.19 21.71
C THR A 187 19.84 -0.67 21.88
N PRO A 188 20.79 -0.27 22.75
CA PRO A 188 21.93 -1.11 23.13
C PRO A 188 21.50 -2.54 23.51
N GLN A 189 22.20 -3.55 22.99
CA GLN A 189 21.93 -4.97 23.22
C GLN A 189 22.96 -5.57 24.17
N ASN A 190 22.52 -6.45 25.08
CA ASN A 190 23.39 -7.16 26.00
C ASN A 190 23.75 -8.54 25.44
N ILE A 191 25.04 -8.79 25.24
CA ILE A 191 25.57 -10.00 24.61
C ILE A 191 26.47 -10.73 25.60
N VAL A 192 26.23 -12.02 25.78
CA VAL A 192 27.14 -12.88 26.55
C VAL A 192 28.35 -13.21 25.66
N VAL A 193 29.55 -12.85 26.14
CA VAL A 193 30.82 -13.10 25.45
C VAL A 193 31.66 -14.05 26.30
N PRO A 194 31.98 -15.25 25.80
CA PRO A 194 32.77 -16.22 26.56
C PRO A 194 34.14 -15.70 27.00
N ALA A 195 34.69 -16.29 28.06
CA ALA A 195 36.04 -15.98 28.53
C ALA A 195 37.09 -15.98 27.40
N ASN A 196 37.99 -14.99 27.40
CA ASN A 196 39.10 -14.86 26.44
C ASN A 196 38.68 -14.95 24.96
N SER A 197 37.50 -14.44 24.62
CA SER A 197 36.94 -14.53 23.26
C SER A 197 36.44 -13.17 22.74
N SER A 198 36.21 -13.11 21.43
CA SER A 198 35.60 -11.97 20.76
C SER A 198 34.43 -12.42 19.90
N VAL A 199 33.38 -11.61 19.86
CA VAL A 199 32.23 -11.78 18.97
C VAL A 199 32.04 -10.55 18.10
N GLU A 200 31.65 -10.73 16.84
CA GLU A 200 31.19 -9.66 15.96
C GLU A 200 29.66 -9.64 15.97
N VAL A 201 29.11 -8.47 16.23
CA VAL A 201 27.68 -8.19 16.18
C VAL A 201 27.39 -7.41 14.91
N ILE A 202 26.53 -7.94 14.06
CA ILE A 202 26.10 -7.34 12.79
C ILE A 202 24.63 -7.00 12.91
N VAL A 203 24.27 -5.77 12.56
CA VAL A 203 22.90 -5.27 12.61
C VAL A 203 22.43 -4.92 11.22
N THR A 204 21.27 -5.46 10.84
CA THR A 204 20.56 -5.12 9.59
C THR A 204 19.13 -4.72 9.88
N LEU A 205 18.58 -3.75 9.15
CA LEU A 205 17.16 -3.40 9.18
C LEU A 205 16.43 -4.22 8.13
N ASN A 206 15.46 -5.03 8.53
CA ASN A 206 14.59 -5.74 7.58
C ASN A 206 13.59 -4.75 6.97
N THR A 207 13.26 -4.93 5.69
CA THR A 207 12.19 -4.18 5.02
C THR A 207 11.17 -5.13 4.44
N ASN A 208 9.92 -4.70 4.42
CA ASN A 208 8.82 -5.44 3.83
C ASN A 208 8.15 -4.62 2.74
N LYS A 209 7.54 -5.35 1.80
CA LYS A 209 6.65 -4.79 0.79
C LYS A 209 5.22 -5.23 1.09
N ILE A 210 4.30 -4.27 1.09
CA ILE A 210 2.85 -4.52 1.19
C ILE A 210 2.17 -4.05 -0.09
N SER A 211 1.36 -4.91 -0.69
CA SER A 211 0.65 -4.60 -1.94
C SER A 211 -0.80 -5.03 -1.84
N GLY A 212 -1.70 -4.30 -2.48
CA GLY A 212 -3.12 -4.59 -2.41
C GLY A 212 -3.93 -3.86 -3.48
N ASN A 213 -5.20 -4.25 -3.58
CA ASN A 213 -6.18 -3.60 -4.44
C ASN A 213 -7.14 -2.77 -3.59
N VAL A 214 -7.77 -1.78 -4.23
CA VAL A 214 -8.80 -0.94 -3.62
C VAL A 214 -9.97 -0.76 -4.55
N LYS A 215 -11.15 -0.54 -3.97
CA LYS A 215 -12.33 -0.04 -4.67
C LYS A 215 -12.41 1.48 -4.51
N LEU A 216 -12.66 2.14 -5.63
CA LEU A 216 -12.86 3.58 -5.72
C LEU A 216 -14.36 3.85 -5.82
N LEU A 217 -15.00 4.21 -4.71
CA LEU A 217 -16.45 4.35 -4.61
C LEU A 217 -16.86 5.81 -4.77
N THR A 218 -17.69 6.12 -5.76
CA THR A 218 -18.36 7.42 -5.87
C THR A 218 -19.86 7.24 -5.70
N HIS A 219 -20.46 7.96 -4.76
CA HIS A 219 -21.91 7.98 -4.59
C HIS A 219 -22.57 8.88 -5.63
N VAL A 220 -23.43 8.31 -6.47
CA VAL A 220 -24.22 9.02 -7.47
C VAL A 220 -25.70 8.77 -7.25
N ASP A 221 -26.49 9.84 -7.23
CA ASP A 221 -27.95 9.79 -7.19
C ASP A 221 -28.55 10.38 -8.47
N GLY A 222 -29.76 9.96 -8.78
CA GLY A 222 -30.45 10.33 -10.00
C GLY A 222 -31.59 9.39 -10.35
N GLU A 223 -32.10 9.57 -11.56
CA GLU A 223 -33.24 8.83 -12.10
C GLU A 223 -32.89 8.18 -13.44
N VAL A 224 -33.31 6.92 -13.60
CA VAL A 224 -33.38 6.24 -14.89
C VAL A 224 -34.78 6.43 -15.45
N ARG A 225 -34.86 6.93 -16.68
CA ARG A 225 -36.09 7.10 -17.41
C ARG A 225 -36.08 6.27 -18.69
N TYR A 226 -37.09 5.42 -18.87
CA TYR A 226 -37.15 4.48 -20.00
C TYR A 226 -38.59 4.18 -20.44
N GLN A 227 -38.78 3.71 -21.67
CA GLN A 227 -40.09 3.28 -22.17
C GLN A 227 -40.40 1.87 -21.70
N ASN A 228 -41.61 1.64 -21.19
CA ASN A 228 -42.00 0.35 -20.61
C ASN A 228 -43.39 -0.15 -21.03
N ASN A 229 -44.08 0.58 -21.91
CA ASN A 229 -45.42 0.23 -22.36
C ASN A 229 -45.43 -0.01 -23.88
N PRO A 230 -45.58 -1.26 -24.35
CA PRO A 230 -45.59 -1.56 -25.79
C PRO A 230 -46.86 -1.01 -26.48
N ALA A 231 -47.95 -0.82 -25.74
CA ALA A 231 -49.19 -0.25 -26.27
C ALA A 231 -49.15 1.29 -26.36
N ASN A 232 -48.21 1.96 -25.68
CA ASN A 232 -48.03 3.40 -25.75
C ASN A 232 -46.54 3.74 -25.61
N LEU A 233 -45.84 3.81 -26.74
CA LEU A 233 -44.41 4.16 -26.80
C LEU A 233 -44.12 5.60 -26.31
N GLY A 234 -45.14 6.45 -26.14
CA GLY A 234 -45.00 7.76 -25.51
C GLY A 234 -44.94 7.72 -23.97
N SER A 235 -45.28 6.58 -23.35
CA SER A 235 -45.27 6.40 -21.90
C SER A 235 -43.85 6.13 -21.38
N TRP A 236 -43.41 6.93 -20.42
CA TRP A 236 -42.09 6.81 -19.79
C TRP A 236 -42.24 6.42 -18.32
N ARG A 237 -41.49 5.40 -17.91
CA ARG A 237 -41.28 5.07 -16.51
C ARG A 237 -40.05 5.81 -15.99
N ILE A 238 -40.15 6.30 -14.76
CA ILE A 238 -39.06 6.98 -14.05
C ILE A 238 -38.80 6.20 -12.76
N GLU A 239 -37.55 5.83 -12.52
CA GLU A 239 -37.13 5.15 -11.31
C GLU A 239 -35.87 5.81 -10.74
N LYS A 240 -35.81 5.97 -9.42
CA LYS A 240 -34.57 6.34 -8.73
C LYS A 240 -33.51 5.27 -8.95
N PHE A 241 -32.24 5.63 -9.05
CA PHE A 241 -31.16 4.67 -9.33
C PHE A 241 -31.18 3.44 -8.40
N LYS A 242 -31.36 3.63 -7.09
CA LYS A 242 -31.47 2.51 -6.14
C LYS A 242 -32.66 1.59 -6.45
N GLY A 243 -33.82 2.18 -6.75
CA GLY A 243 -35.03 1.43 -7.10
C GLY A 243 -34.89 0.69 -8.42
N PHE A 244 -34.26 1.35 -9.41
CA PHE A 244 -33.91 0.74 -10.68
C PHE A 244 -33.05 -0.51 -10.46
N LEU A 245 -31.89 -0.41 -9.79
CA LEU A 245 -31.03 -1.56 -9.50
C LEU A 245 -31.77 -2.67 -8.74
N GLY A 246 -32.61 -2.31 -7.76
CA GLY A 246 -33.41 -3.29 -7.01
C GLY A 246 -34.48 -4.01 -7.84
N SER A 247 -34.78 -3.51 -9.04
CA SER A 247 -35.76 -4.09 -9.96
C SER A 247 -35.14 -4.91 -11.09
N ILE A 248 -33.80 -4.92 -11.21
CA ILE A 248 -33.03 -5.66 -12.21
C ILE A 248 -32.54 -6.98 -11.59
N HIS A 249 -32.47 -8.04 -12.40
CA HIS A 249 -31.86 -9.29 -11.95
C HIS A 249 -30.38 -9.08 -11.62
N PRO A 250 -29.85 -9.59 -10.49
CA PRO A 250 -28.48 -9.32 -10.06
C PRO A 250 -27.40 -9.64 -11.11
N LYS A 251 -27.62 -10.66 -11.95
CA LYS A 251 -26.71 -11.05 -13.04
C LYS A 251 -26.60 -10.02 -14.18
N ASP A 252 -27.58 -9.14 -14.32
CA ASP A 252 -27.64 -8.12 -15.37
C ASP A 252 -27.08 -6.77 -14.85
N ILE A 253 -26.75 -6.67 -13.56
CA ILE A 253 -26.17 -5.47 -12.96
C ILE A 253 -24.67 -5.46 -13.24
N SER A 254 -24.17 -4.35 -13.78
CA SER A 254 -22.73 -4.16 -13.98
C SER A 254 -21.96 -4.33 -12.66
N ASN A 255 -20.84 -5.04 -12.72
CA ASN A 255 -19.94 -5.22 -11.56
C ASN A 255 -19.38 -3.89 -11.02
N ASN A 256 -19.45 -2.82 -11.81
CA ASN A 256 -19.05 -1.48 -11.40
C ASN A 256 -20.18 -0.70 -10.71
N LEU A 257 -21.29 -1.34 -10.37
CA LEU A 257 -22.41 -0.72 -9.67
C LEU A 257 -22.81 -1.49 -8.42
N LYS A 258 -23.21 -0.74 -7.39
CA LYS A 258 -23.85 -1.28 -6.19
C LYS A 258 -24.90 -0.30 -5.70
N ALA A 259 -26.03 -0.80 -5.22
CA ALA A 259 -27.01 0.05 -4.56
C ALA A 259 -26.39 0.72 -3.32
N HIS A 260 -26.53 2.05 -3.20
CA HIS A 260 -26.07 2.76 -2.02
C HIS A 260 -27.08 2.52 -0.85
N PRO A 261 -26.62 2.39 0.41
CA PRO A 261 -27.50 2.02 1.53
C PRO A 261 -28.68 2.96 1.75
N GLN A 262 -28.50 4.26 1.51
CA GLN A 262 -29.54 5.28 1.69
C GLN A 262 -30.35 5.49 0.40
N ASN A 263 -29.84 6.32 -0.52
CA ASN A 263 -30.37 6.51 -1.87
C ASN A 263 -29.22 6.49 -2.89
N GLY A 264 -29.53 6.37 -4.19
CA GLY A 264 -28.53 6.36 -5.26
C GLY A 264 -27.79 5.03 -5.41
N VAL A 265 -26.62 5.10 -6.04
CA VAL A 265 -25.72 3.97 -6.31
C VAL A 265 -24.28 4.37 -6.05
N TYR A 266 -23.44 3.38 -5.75
CA TYR A 266 -22.00 3.50 -5.90
C TYR A 266 -21.62 3.14 -7.32
N VAL A 267 -20.90 4.04 -7.98
CA VAL A 267 -20.09 3.72 -9.16
C VAL A 267 -18.71 3.32 -8.65
N ILE A 268 -18.26 2.12 -9.03
CA ILE A 268 -17.12 1.42 -8.43
C ILE A 268 -15.98 1.31 -9.44
N GLY A 269 -14.97 2.15 -9.26
CA GLY A 269 -13.66 1.98 -9.89
C GLY A 269 -12.76 1.03 -9.12
N THR A 270 -11.56 0.77 -9.66
CA THR A 270 -10.52 -0.03 -9.03
C THR A 270 -9.18 0.69 -9.05
N GLY A 271 -8.35 0.41 -8.06
CA GLY A 271 -6.97 0.84 -8.01
C GLY A 271 -6.09 -0.19 -7.33
N ASN A 272 -4.80 0.05 -7.34
CA ASN A 272 -3.81 -0.75 -6.62
C ASN A 272 -2.86 0.16 -5.82
N TYR A 273 -2.17 -0.44 -4.87
CA TYR A 273 -1.04 0.18 -4.18
C TYR A 273 0.07 -0.83 -3.94
N SER A 274 1.27 -0.30 -3.75
CA SER A 274 2.46 -1.01 -3.30
C SER A 274 3.26 -0.07 -2.41
N ALA A 275 3.54 -0.47 -1.17
CA ALA A 275 4.37 0.28 -0.25
C ALA A 275 5.56 -0.56 0.23
N GLU A 276 6.68 0.11 0.47
CA GLU A 276 7.90 -0.46 1.07
C GLU A 276 8.22 0.29 2.36
N TYR A 277 8.50 -0.45 3.44
CA TYR A 277 8.73 0.11 4.77
C TYR A 277 9.70 -0.74 5.58
N GLY A 278 10.40 -0.10 6.53
CA GLY A 278 11.25 -0.79 7.50
C GLY A 278 10.42 -1.50 8.58
N THR A 279 10.87 -2.68 9.00
CA THR A 279 10.20 -3.51 10.01
C THR A 279 11.03 -3.58 11.28
N GLU A 280 11.78 -4.66 11.47
CA GLU A 280 12.58 -4.94 12.66
C GLU A 280 14.07 -4.99 12.34
N PHE A 281 14.92 -4.84 13.34
CA PHE A 281 16.33 -5.14 13.18
C PHE A 281 16.57 -6.63 13.33
N SER A 282 17.42 -7.20 12.48
CA SER A 282 18.03 -8.51 12.67
C SER A 282 19.45 -8.31 13.21
N VAL A 283 19.72 -8.87 14.39
CA VAL A 283 21.00 -8.80 15.08
C VAL A 283 21.64 -10.18 15.03
N THR A 284 22.75 -10.28 14.33
CA THR A 284 23.52 -11.52 14.19
C THR A 284 24.81 -11.41 14.99
N VAL A 285 25.03 -12.37 15.90
CA VAL A 285 26.24 -12.47 16.73
C VAL A 285 27.03 -13.67 16.26
N ARG A 286 28.29 -13.47 15.86
CA ARG A 286 29.17 -14.54 15.40
C ARG A 286 30.52 -14.51 16.12
N PRO A 287 31.11 -15.67 16.45
CA PRO A 287 32.49 -15.71 16.97
C PRO A 287 33.47 -15.09 15.98
N VAL A 288 34.44 -14.33 16.49
CA VAL A 288 35.59 -13.90 15.68
C VAL A 288 36.62 -15.01 15.72
N THR A 289 36.79 -15.74 14.62
CA THR A 289 37.82 -16.78 14.52
C THR A 289 39.19 -16.12 14.55
N ASN A 290 39.94 -16.31 15.63
CA ASN A 290 41.35 -15.94 15.65
C ASN A 290 42.12 -16.86 14.68
N LEU A 291 42.60 -16.35 13.55
CA LEU A 291 43.43 -17.08 12.58
C LEU A 291 44.79 -17.55 13.14
N ASN A 292 45.06 -17.35 14.43
CA ASN A 292 46.37 -17.56 15.06
C ASN A 292 46.41 -18.70 16.10
N THR A 293 45.43 -19.59 16.15
CA THR A 293 45.60 -20.86 16.91
C THR A 293 46.02 -21.97 15.96
N SER A 294 47.34 -22.09 15.77
CA SER A 294 47.99 -23.33 15.35
C SER A 294 47.48 -24.49 16.23
N PRO A 295 47.22 -25.69 15.70
CA PRO A 295 46.65 -26.79 16.47
C PRO A 295 47.64 -27.24 17.56
N ALA A 296 47.41 -26.76 18.78
CA ALA A 296 48.08 -27.29 19.95
C ALA A 296 47.61 -28.74 20.15
N LYS A 297 48.58 -29.65 20.13
CA LYS A 297 48.41 -31.10 20.32
C LYS A 297 47.51 -31.36 21.53
N SER A 298 46.41 -32.07 21.27
CA SER A 298 45.53 -32.63 22.29
C SER A 298 46.30 -33.60 23.17
N SER A 299 46.49 -33.25 24.44
CA SER A 299 46.62 -34.21 25.54
C SER A 299 45.37 -34.12 26.40
N SER A 300 44.69 -35.26 26.49
CA SER A 300 43.49 -35.54 27.26
C SER A 300 43.41 -34.85 28.62
N MET A 301 42.29 -34.17 28.88
CA MET A 301 41.51 -34.36 30.11
C MET A 301 40.09 -33.83 29.92
N VAL A 302 39.12 -34.73 30.04
CA VAL A 302 37.69 -34.49 29.97
C VAL A 302 37.25 -33.64 31.17
N SER A 303 36.60 -32.51 30.90
CA SER A 303 35.67 -31.86 31.81
C SER A 303 34.43 -31.48 31.01
N GLU A 304 33.37 -32.27 31.21
CA GLU A 304 32.02 -32.00 30.71
C GLU A 304 31.44 -30.82 31.48
N ASN A 305 31.45 -29.60 30.90
CA ASN A 305 30.37 -28.59 31.04
C ASN A 305 30.66 -27.22 30.39
N SER A 306 31.11 -27.19 29.14
CA SER A 306 31.06 -25.95 28.36
C SER A 306 30.80 -26.24 26.89
N LYS A 307 29.54 -26.56 26.56
CA LYS A 307 29.06 -26.43 25.18
C LYS A 307 28.91 -24.94 24.85
N ALA A 308 30.04 -24.25 24.66
CA ALA A 308 30.04 -23.05 23.84
C ALA A 308 29.82 -23.54 22.40
N THR A 309 28.58 -23.48 21.92
CA THR A 309 28.30 -23.72 20.50
C THR A 309 29.06 -22.66 19.72
N ASN A 310 30.04 -23.08 18.90
CA ASN A 310 30.74 -22.25 17.92
C ASN A 310 29.81 -21.71 16.80
N GLU A 311 28.51 -21.80 17.00
CA GLU A 311 27.48 -21.43 16.05
C GLU A 311 26.98 -20.04 16.47
N GLY A 312 27.18 -19.06 15.58
CA GLY A 312 26.58 -17.74 15.76
C GLY A 312 25.06 -17.83 15.85
N TYR A 313 24.43 -16.81 16.41
CA TYR A 313 22.98 -16.75 16.56
C TYR A 313 22.42 -15.42 16.05
N THR A 314 21.16 -15.46 15.63
CA THR A 314 20.43 -14.29 15.13
C THR A 314 19.12 -14.14 15.88
N TYR A 315 18.76 -12.91 16.22
CA TYR A 315 17.48 -12.58 16.85
C TYR A 315 17.00 -11.21 16.34
N THR A 316 15.71 -10.92 16.56
CA THR A 316 15.10 -9.67 16.11
C THR A 316 14.94 -8.67 17.24
N VAL A 317 15.02 -7.38 16.89
CA VAL A 317 14.91 -6.26 17.81
C VAL A 317 13.92 -5.24 17.28
N LYS A 318 12.93 -4.90 18.12
CA LYS A 318 11.94 -3.87 17.81
C LYS A 318 12.61 -2.48 17.78
N PRO A 319 12.47 -1.72 16.69
CA PRO A 319 13.01 -0.38 16.63
C PRO A 319 12.13 0.63 17.36
N GLU A 320 12.75 1.65 17.94
CA GLU A 320 12.10 2.95 18.12
C GLU A 320 12.08 3.66 16.75
N VAL A 321 10.90 4.10 16.30
CA VAL A 321 10.71 4.70 14.97
C VAL A 321 10.28 6.15 15.10
N LYS A 322 11.01 7.07 14.47
CA LYS A 322 10.72 8.51 14.43
C LYS A 322 10.60 9.00 13.00
N LYS A 323 9.55 9.75 12.70
CA LYS A 323 9.40 10.45 11.42
C LYS A 323 10.36 11.64 11.39
N GLU A 324 11.14 11.78 10.32
CA GLU A 324 11.95 12.98 10.10
C GLU A 324 11.04 14.15 9.71
N GLN A 325 11.31 15.34 10.27
CA GLN A 325 10.54 16.57 10.03
C GLN A 325 11.06 17.33 8.82
#